data_AF-A0YB65-F1
#
_entry.id   AF-A0YB65-F1
#
_cell.length_a   1.000
_cell.length_b   1.000
_cell.length_c   1.000
_cell.angle_alpha   90.00
_cell.angle_beta   90.00
_cell.angle_gamma   90.00
#
_symmetry.space_group_name_H-M   'P 1'
#
loop_
_entity.id
_entity.type
_entity.pdbx_description
1 polymer ?
#
loop_
_entity_poly.entity_id
_entity_poly.type
_entity_poly.pdbx_seq_one_letter_code
_entity_poly.pdbx_strand_id
1 'polypeptide(L)'
;MLFIGLLPPVAWYIGATDVGWQLGNRSIRITPESALQIMTLFYLSILIGIGVLGYMVHWMAETYEVGGSTLGKGIKIAAYTCTPMFLCGITGFYPVLWLDILLGCAAAAYTVYLLYIGVPIVMQIPKERGFLFASALVAVGLVMCAALLGATVMLWEMGAMPVFTD
;
A
#
# COMPACT_ATOMS: atom_id res chain seq x y z
N MET A 1 -10.92 8.15 -0.19
CA MET A 1 -9.55 7.60 -0.15
C MET A 1 -8.72 8.20 0.98
N LEU A 2 -8.56 9.53 1.09
CA LEU A 2 -7.79 10.18 2.17
C LEU A 2 -8.16 9.67 3.58
N PHE A 3 -9.46 9.55 3.88
CA PHE A 3 -9.92 9.00 5.15
C PHE A 3 -9.62 7.50 5.36
N ILE A 4 -9.74 6.68 4.31
CA ILE A 4 -9.46 5.23 4.38
C ILE A 4 -7.95 4.98 4.44
N GLY A 5 -7.14 5.81 3.78
CA GLY A 5 -5.68 5.73 3.82
C GLY A 5 -5.06 6.11 5.17
N LEU A 6 -5.82 6.81 6.03
CA LEU A 6 -5.41 7.07 7.42
C LEU A 6 -5.62 5.87 8.34
N LEU A 7 -6.46 4.91 7.95
CA LEU A 7 -6.78 3.76 8.77
C LEU A 7 -5.53 2.93 9.13
N PRO A 8 -4.66 2.53 8.18
CA PRO A 8 -3.46 1.78 8.54
C PRO A 8 -2.50 2.56 9.46
N PRO A 9 -2.07 3.81 9.15
CA PRO A 9 -1.17 4.55 10.03
C PRO A 9 -1.70 4.72 11.46
N VAL A 10 -3.01 4.98 11.62
CA VAL A 10 -3.62 5.12 12.95
C VAL A 10 -3.67 3.80 13.70
N ALA A 11 -4.10 2.72 13.03
CA ALA A 11 -4.15 1.39 13.63
C ALA A 11 -2.76 0.94 14.08
N TRP A 12 -1.76 1.06 13.19
CA TRP A 12 -0.38 0.70 13.47
C TRP A 12 0.29 1.58 14.51
N TYR A 13 -0.04 2.87 14.59
CA TYR A 13 0.40 3.73 15.68
C TYR A 13 -0.03 3.15 17.04
N ILE A 14 -1.35 2.96 17.21
CA ILE A 14 -1.95 2.50 18.47
C ILE A 14 -1.42 1.11 18.85
N GLY A 15 -1.38 0.18 17.89
CA GLY A 15 -0.90 -1.17 18.20
C GLY A 15 0.60 -1.24 18.46
N ALA A 16 1.42 -0.41 17.81
CA ALA A 16 2.87 -0.44 18.04
C ALA A 16 3.29 0.26 19.35
N THR A 17 2.53 1.26 19.82
CA THR A 17 2.82 1.98 21.08
C THR A 17 2.18 1.32 22.30
N ASP A 18 0.88 0.98 22.22
CA ASP A 18 0.09 0.63 23.41
C ASP A 18 0.01 -0.89 23.60
N VAL A 19 -0.22 -1.63 22.51
CA VAL A 19 -0.34 -3.10 22.54
C VAL A 19 1.05 -3.74 22.50
N GLY A 20 1.87 -3.31 21.55
CA GLY A 20 3.16 -3.88 21.18
C GLY A 20 3.06 -5.08 20.25
N TRP A 21 4.09 -5.26 19.43
CA TRP A 21 4.26 -6.37 18.50
C TRP A 21 4.39 -7.69 19.24
N GLN A 22 3.46 -8.60 18.97
CA GLN A 22 3.44 -9.93 19.58
C GLN A 22 4.43 -10.84 18.84
N LEU A 23 5.61 -11.05 19.43
CA LEU A 23 6.63 -11.97 18.95
C LEU A 23 6.76 -13.15 19.94
N GLY A 24 6.03 -14.22 19.66
CA GLY A 24 5.97 -15.37 20.56
C GLY A 24 5.38 -14.99 21.91
N ASN A 25 6.17 -15.12 22.99
CA ASN A 25 5.75 -14.78 24.36
C ASN A 25 6.19 -13.36 24.79
N ARG A 26 6.69 -12.52 23.88
CA ARG A 26 7.13 -11.16 24.19
C ARG A 26 6.33 -10.15 23.39
N SER A 27 6.02 -9.03 24.04
CA SER A 27 5.47 -7.84 23.37
C SER A 27 6.59 -6.80 23.25
N ILE A 28 6.82 -6.30 22.03
CA ILE A 28 7.83 -5.28 21.74
C ILE A 28 7.12 -3.99 21.35
N ARG A 29 7.38 -2.92 22.10
CA ARG A 29 6.76 -1.60 21.88
C ARG A 29 7.78 -0.61 21.36
N ILE A 30 7.27 0.41 20.68
CA ILE A 30 8.05 1.56 20.21
C ILE A 30 7.57 2.83 20.91
N THR A 31 8.48 3.81 21.05
CA THR A 31 8.16 5.09 21.68
C THR A 31 7.09 5.83 20.85
N PRO A 32 6.16 6.56 21.49
CA PRO A 32 5.17 7.37 20.79
C PRO A 32 5.78 8.36 19.79
N GLU A 33 6.92 8.96 20.13
CA GLU A 33 7.60 9.94 19.27
C GLU A 33 8.13 9.29 17.98
N SER A 34 8.80 8.13 18.09
CA SER A 34 9.30 7.40 16.92
C SER A 34 8.16 6.81 16.09
N ALA A 35 7.12 6.29 16.75
CA ALA A 35 5.91 5.82 16.10
C ALA A 35 5.25 6.93 15.27
N LEU A 36 5.11 8.14 15.81
CA LEU A 36 4.48 9.25 15.11
C LEU A 36 5.24 9.63 13.84
N GLN A 37 6.57 9.68 13.91
CA GLN A 37 7.43 9.95 12.76
C GLN A 37 7.26 8.89 11.67
N ILE A 38 7.34 7.61 12.05
CA ILE A 38 7.21 6.48 11.12
C ILE A 38 5.83 6.45 10.48
N MET A 39 4.76 6.64 11.26
CA MET A 39 3.38 6.59 10.74
C MET A 39 3.06 7.79 9.84
N THR A 40 3.68 8.95 10.10
CA THR A 40 3.59 10.11 9.20
C THR A 40 4.24 9.80 7.86
N LEU A 41 5.46 9.25 7.87
CA LEU A 41 6.16 8.83 6.64
C LEU A 41 5.37 7.76 5.90
N PHE A 42 4.85 6.76 6.61
CA PHE A 42 4.03 5.70 6.03
C PHE A 42 2.77 6.25 5.34
N TYR A 43 2.07 7.20 5.96
CA TYR A 43 0.91 7.85 5.35
C TYR A 43 1.29 8.62 4.07
N LEU A 44 2.39 9.37 4.09
CA LEU A 44 2.88 10.06 2.89
C LEU A 44 3.25 9.07 1.78
N SER A 45 3.88 7.94 2.12
CA SER A 45 4.19 6.88 1.17
C SER A 45 2.94 6.28 0.54
N ILE A 46 1.84 6.11 1.30
CA ILE A 46 0.54 5.66 0.75
C ILE A 46 0.02 6.65 -0.29
N LEU A 47 0.04 7.96 0.02
CA LEU A 47 -0.45 9.00 -0.90
C LEU A 47 0.39 9.07 -2.17
N ILE A 48 1.72 9.06 -2.02
CA ILE A 48 2.67 9.05 -3.14
C ILE A 48 2.48 7.80 -3.99
N GLY A 49 2.38 6.63 -3.35
CA GLY A 49 2.22 5.35 -4.04
C GLY A 49 0.96 5.33 -4.92
N ILE A 50 -0.15 5.85 -4.42
CA ILE A 50 -1.39 5.88 -5.21
C ILE A 50 -1.34 6.94 -6.31
N GLY A 51 -0.71 8.09 -6.04
CA GLY A 51 -0.48 9.12 -7.06
C GLY A 51 0.39 8.60 -8.21
N VAL A 52 1.50 7.94 -7.89
CA VAL A 52 2.43 7.35 -8.87
C VAL A 52 1.75 6.21 -9.62
N LEU A 53 1.06 5.29 -8.94
CA LEU A 53 0.36 4.20 -9.62
C LEU A 53 -0.74 4.73 -10.54
N GLY A 54 -1.53 5.72 -10.09
CA GLY A 54 -2.55 6.37 -10.91
C GLY A 54 -1.97 7.12 -12.12
N TYR A 55 -0.81 7.76 -11.96
CA TYR A 55 -0.06 8.35 -13.07
C TYR A 55 0.42 7.29 -14.06
N MET A 56 1.00 6.19 -13.57
CA MET A 56 1.44 5.08 -14.41
C MET A 56 0.27 4.47 -15.18
N VAL A 57 -0.90 4.30 -14.56
CA VAL A 57 -2.12 3.89 -15.26
C VAL A 57 -2.47 4.86 -16.39
N HIS A 58 -2.39 6.17 -16.17
CA HIS A 58 -2.67 7.14 -17.23
C HIS A 58 -1.63 7.09 -18.36
N TRP A 59 -0.34 7.08 -18.02
CA TRP A 59 0.76 7.01 -18.97
C TRP A 59 0.71 5.74 -19.84
N MET A 60 0.46 4.58 -19.22
CA MET A 60 0.35 3.31 -19.94
C MET A 60 -0.90 3.25 -20.81
N ALA A 61 -1.98 3.95 -20.44
CA ALA A 61 -3.18 3.99 -21.26
C ALA A 61 -2.90 4.55 -22.68
N GLU A 62 -1.96 5.49 -22.82
CA GLU A 62 -1.52 5.97 -24.13
C GLU A 62 -0.77 4.88 -24.91
N THR A 63 0.12 4.12 -24.24
CA THR A 63 0.86 3.01 -24.86
C THR A 63 -0.04 1.88 -25.35
N TYR A 64 -1.14 1.62 -24.64
CA TYR A 64 -2.13 0.60 -25.01
C TYR A 64 -3.26 1.14 -25.90
N GLU A 65 -3.11 2.35 -26.44
CA GLU A 65 -4.07 3.03 -27.34
C GLU A 65 -5.49 3.13 -26.75
N VAL A 66 -5.57 3.34 -25.43
CA VAL A 66 -6.83 3.50 -24.71
C VAL A 66 -7.31 4.96 -24.82
N GLY A 67 -8.32 5.18 -25.64
CA GLY A 67 -8.93 6.50 -25.81
C GLY A 67 -9.55 7.06 -24.53
N GLY A 68 -9.34 8.36 -24.26
CA GLY A 68 -10.05 9.09 -23.19
C GLY A 68 -9.65 8.69 -21.77
N SER A 69 -8.45 8.15 -21.57
CA SER A 69 -7.86 7.98 -20.24
C SER A 69 -7.52 9.34 -19.64
N THR A 70 -7.80 9.51 -18.35
CA THR A 70 -7.42 10.71 -17.58
C THR A 70 -6.71 10.30 -16.31
N LEU A 71 -5.84 11.17 -15.78
CA LEU A 71 -5.19 10.93 -14.49
C LEU A 71 -6.20 10.59 -13.38
N GLY A 72 -7.37 11.23 -13.39
CA GLY A 72 -8.46 10.93 -12.46
C GLY A 72 -9.01 9.51 -12.58
N LYS A 73 -9.09 8.92 -13.78
CA LYS A 73 -9.45 7.50 -13.96
C LYS A 73 -8.37 6.59 -13.40
N GLY A 74 -7.09 6.90 -13.66
CA GLY A 74 -5.97 6.14 -13.14
C GLY A 74 -5.92 6.11 -11.60
N ILE A 75 -6.07 7.28 -10.97
CA ILE A 75 -6.12 7.38 -9.50
C ILE A 75 -7.32 6.63 -8.93
N LYS A 76 -8.50 6.68 -9.58
CA LYS A 76 -9.66 5.90 -9.13
C LYS A 76 -9.38 4.40 -9.14
N ILE A 77 -8.82 3.87 -10.24
CA ILE A 77 -8.46 2.45 -10.32
C ILE A 77 -7.50 2.09 -9.17
N ALA A 78 -6.39 2.83 -9.05
CA ALA A 78 -5.40 2.59 -8.00
C ALA A 78 -6.01 2.62 -6.58
N ALA A 79 -6.83 3.63 -6.29
CA ALA A 79 -7.48 3.78 -5.00
C ALA A 79 -8.45 2.62 -4.67
N TYR A 80 -9.25 2.19 -5.65
CA TYR A 80 -10.18 1.06 -5.45
C TYR A 80 -9.43 -0.26 -5.31
N THR A 81 -8.41 -0.52 -6.13
CA THR A 81 -7.67 -1.77 -6.09
C THR A 81 -6.85 -1.93 -4.82
N CYS A 82 -6.34 -0.84 -4.25
CA CYS A 82 -5.58 -0.86 -2.98
C CYS A 82 -6.46 -0.87 -1.72
N THR A 83 -7.78 -0.79 -1.85
CA THR A 83 -8.70 -0.83 -0.69
C THR A 83 -8.51 -2.06 0.22
N PRO A 84 -8.36 -3.30 -0.29
CA PRO A 84 -8.10 -4.48 0.53
C PRO A 84 -6.87 -4.35 1.40
N MET A 85 -5.79 -3.76 0.88
CA MET A 85 -4.56 -3.48 1.65
C MET A 85 -4.82 -2.48 2.78
N PHE A 86 -5.62 -1.44 2.54
CA PHE A 86 -5.96 -0.49 3.60
C PHE A 86 -6.84 -1.10 4.69
N LEU A 87 -7.79 -1.95 4.31
CA LEU A 87 -8.61 -2.69 5.27
C LEU A 87 -7.78 -3.69 6.08
N CYS A 88 -6.81 -4.35 5.44
CA CYS A 88 -5.85 -5.19 6.14
C CYS A 88 -5.06 -4.40 7.20
N GLY A 89 -4.88 -3.10 7.03
CA GLY A 89 -4.26 -2.23 8.02
C GLY A 89 -4.94 -2.22 9.40
N ILE A 90 -6.20 -2.67 9.51
CA ILE A 90 -6.90 -2.83 10.80
C ILE A 90 -6.16 -3.80 11.73
N THR A 91 -5.43 -4.77 11.18
CA THR A 91 -4.64 -5.70 11.99
C THR A 91 -3.57 -4.99 12.81
N GLY A 92 -3.17 -3.79 12.38
CA GLY A 92 -2.27 -2.91 13.12
C GLY A 92 -2.72 -2.57 14.53
N PHE A 93 -4.02 -2.65 14.87
CA PHE A 93 -4.49 -2.47 16.26
C PHE A 93 -4.01 -3.56 17.21
N TYR A 94 -3.79 -4.78 16.70
CA TYR A 94 -3.29 -5.91 17.46
C TYR A 94 -2.21 -6.63 16.65
N PRO A 95 -0.98 -6.09 16.64
CA PRO A 95 0.06 -6.48 15.69
C PRO A 95 0.64 -7.85 16.05
N VAL A 96 0.20 -8.87 15.31
CA VAL A 96 0.64 -10.26 15.46
C VAL A 96 1.34 -10.65 14.17
N LEU A 97 2.67 -10.74 14.23
CA LEU A 97 3.54 -10.87 13.05
C LEU A 97 3.05 -11.91 12.03
N TRP A 98 2.73 -13.12 12.48
CA TRP A 98 2.29 -14.20 11.59
C TRP A 98 0.91 -13.94 10.97
N LEU A 99 0.00 -13.35 11.74
CA LEU A 99 -1.33 -12.99 11.24
C LEU A 99 -1.23 -11.87 10.21
N ASP A 100 -0.41 -10.86 10.48
CA ASP A 100 -0.18 -9.72 9.59
C ASP A 100 0.43 -10.15 8.26
N ILE A 101 1.41 -11.07 8.28
CA ILE A 101 1.99 -11.64 7.06
C ILE A 101 0.93 -12.37 6.24
N LEU A 102 0.14 -13.25 6.87
CA LEU A 102 -0.87 -14.04 6.17
C LEU A 102 -1.98 -13.16 5.56
N LEU A 103 -2.52 -12.23 6.35
CA LEU A 103 -3.56 -11.32 5.91
C LEU A 103 -3.03 -10.31 4.88
N GLY A 104 -1.79 -9.83 5.05
CA GLY A 104 -1.12 -8.97 4.08
C GLY A 104 -0.93 -9.66 2.73
N CYS A 105 -0.48 -10.92 2.71
CA CYS A 105 -0.38 -11.71 1.50
C CYS A 105 -1.75 -11.94 0.83
N ALA A 106 -2.79 -12.26 1.62
CA ALA A 106 -4.14 -12.45 1.11
C ALA A 106 -4.71 -11.14 0.52
N ALA A 107 -4.50 -10.01 1.20
CA ALA A 107 -4.92 -8.69 0.75
C ALA A 107 -4.17 -8.28 -0.53
N ALA A 108 -2.86 -8.54 -0.61
CA ALA A 108 -2.07 -8.28 -1.81
C ALA A 108 -2.55 -9.12 -3.01
N ALA A 109 -2.79 -10.41 -2.80
CA ALA A 109 -3.35 -11.29 -3.83
C ALA A 109 -4.72 -10.80 -4.32
N TYR A 110 -5.58 -10.37 -3.39
CA TYR A 110 -6.90 -9.83 -3.73
C TYR A 110 -6.82 -8.46 -4.43
N THR A 111 -5.88 -7.59 -4.05
CA THR A 111 -5.59 -6.33 -4.75
C THR A 111 -5.15 -6.59 -6.19
N VAL A 112 -4.28 -7.59 -6.42
CA VAL A 112 -3.88 -7.99 -7.78
C VAL A 112 -5.09 -8.49 -8.56
N TYR A 113 -5.92 -9.36 -7.97
CA TYR A 113 -7.17 -9.83 -8.58
C TYR A 113 -8.11 -8.67 -8.98
N LEU A 114 -8.33 -7.71 -8.08
CA LEU A 114 -9.13 -6.52 -8.37
C LEU A 114 -8.54 -5.66 -9.49
N LEU A 115 -7.22 -5.59 -9.62
CA LEU A 115 -6.56 -4.86 -10.69
C LEU A 115 -6.86 -5.49 -12.06
N TYR A 116 -6.75 -6.82 -12.17
CA TYR A 116 -7.07 -7.55 -13.42
C TYR A 116 -8.53 -7.39 -13.87
N ILE A 117 -9.46 -7.25 -12.92
CA ILE A 117 -10.89 -7.05 -13.24
C ILE A 117 -11.21 -5.57 -13.46
N GLY A 118 -10.65 -4.68 -12.62
CA GLY A 118 -10.96 -3.26 -12.61
C GLY A 118 -10.42 -2.53 -13.83
N VAL A 119 -9.21 -2.87 -14.29
CA VAL A 119 -8.57 -2.19 -15.43
C VAL A 119 -9.42 -2.33 -16.71
N PRO A 120 -9.80 -3.53 -17.19
CA PRO A 120 -10.64 -3.67 -18.38
C PRO A 120 -11.98 -2.93 -18.27
N ILE A 121 -12.62 -2.98 -17.10
CA ILE A 121 -13.94 -2.37 -16.87
C ILE A 121 -13.87 -0.84 -16.89
N VAL A 122 -12.93 -0.25 -16.15
CA VAL A 122 -12.85 1.21 -16.01
C VAL A 122 -12.25 1.85 -17.28
N MET A 123 -11.32 1.16 -17.94
CA MET A 123 -10.71 1.63 -19.18
C MET A 123 -11.51 1.28 -20.44
N GLN A 124 -12.56 0.46 -20.33
CA GLN A 124 -13.42 0.07 -21.46
C GLN A 124 -12.63 -0.55 -22.61
N ILE A 125 -11.70 -1.45 -22.28
CA ILE A 125 -10.85 -2.14 -23.26
C ILE A 125 -11.16 -3.65 -23.32
N PRO A 126 -10.92 -4.30 -24.48
CA PRO A 126 -11.06 -5.75 -24.61
C PRO A 126 -10.25 -6.50 -23.54
N LYS A 127 -10.76 -7.64 -23.09
CA LYS A 127 -10.18 -8.40 -21.98
C LYS A 127 -8.73 -8.82 -22.24
N GLU A 128 -8.40 -9.13 -23.49
CA GLU A 128 -7.07 -9.57 -23.92
C GLU A 128 -6.04 -8.45 -23.74
N ARG A 129 -6.40 -7.21 -24.15
CA ARG A 129 -5.55 -6.03 -23.95
C ARG A 129 -5.50 -5.59 -22.49
N GLY A 130 -6.64 -5.67 -21.80
CA GLY A 130 -6.75 -5.35 -20.38
C GLY A 130 -5.93 -6.28 -19.49
N PHE A 131 -5.78 -7.54 -19.86
CA PHE A 131 -4.90 -8.48 -19.17
C PHE A 131 -3.42 -8.06 -19.25
N LEU A 132 -2.93 -7.70 -20.44
CA LEU A 132 -1.55 -7.22 -20.63
C LEU A 132 -1.30 -5.91 -19.88
N PHE A 133 -2.25 -4.98 -19.96
CA PHE A 133 -2.18 -3.73 -19.22
C PHE A 133 -2.14 -3.99 -17.71
N ALA A 134 -3.07 -4.76 -17.16
CA ALA A 134 -3.09 -5.09 -15.74
C ALA A 134 -1.80 -5.80 -15.29
N SER A 135 -1.27 -6.74 -16.08
CA SER A 135 0.00 -7.43 -15.79
C SER A 135 1.17 -6.44 -15.66
N ALA A 136 1.24 -5.47 -16.56
CA ALA A 136 2.30 -4.48 -16.53
C ALA A 136 2.13 -3.50 -15.35
N LEU A 137 0.91 -3.19 -14.93
CA LEU A 137 0.65 -2.44 -13.69
C LEU A 137 1.02 -3.22 -12.42
N VAL A 138 0.84 -4.55 -12.40
CA VAL A 138 1.35 -5.40 -11.30
C VAL A 138 2.86 -5.29 -11.21
N ALA A 139 3.56 -5.35 -12.35
CA ALA A 139 5.02 -5.19 -12.39
C ALA A 139 5.47 -3.81 -11.86
N VAL A 140 4.77 -2.74 -12.26
CA VAL A 140 4.99 -1.39 -11.69
C VAL A 140 4.79 -1.40 -10.18
N GLY A 141 3.70 -1.97 -9.68
CA GLY A 141 3.43 -2.09 -8.25
C GLY A 141 4.54 -2.83 -7.50
N LEU A 142 5.06 -3.92 -8.06
CA LEU A 142 6.16 -4.68 -7.47
C LEU A 142 7.47 -3.86 -7.40
N VAL A 143 7.79 -3.13 -8.47
CA VAL A 143 8.96 -2.22 -8.48
C VAL A 143 8.79 -1.11 -7.44
N MET A 144 7.57 -0.56 -7.29
CA MET A 144 7.27 0.43 -6.27
C MET A 144 7.42 -0.14 -4.85
N CYS A 145 6.99 -1.38 -4.61
CA CYS A 145 7.23 -2.06 -3.34
C CYS A 145 8.73 -2.19 -3.04
N ALA A 146 9.53 -2.64 -4.01
CA ALA A 146 10.99 -2.74 -3.85
C ALA A 146 11.64 -1.37 -3.58
N ALA A 147 11.23 -0.33 -4.32
CA ALA A 147 11.70 1.03 -4.11
C ALA A 147 11.33 1.56 -2.71
N LEU A 148 10.12 1.27 -2.22
CA LEU A 148 9.69 1.64 -0.87
C LEU A 148 10.52 0.93 0.20
N LEU A 149 10.84 -0.34 0.04
CA LEU A 149 11.71 -1.08 0.96
C LEU A 149 13.11 -0.45 1.01
N GLY A 150 13.70 -0.11 -0.15
CA GLY A 150 14.98 0.59 -0.22
C GLY A 150 14.93 1.98 0.43
N ALA A 151 13.88 2.76 0.14
CA ALA A 151 13.69 4.07 0.75
C ALA A 151 13.52 3.98 2.28
N THR A 152 12.86 2.93 2.78
CA THR A 152 12.69 2.70 4.22
C THR A 152 14.04 2.50 4.90
N VAL A 153 14.92 1.68 4.33
CA VAL A 153 16.28 1.47 4.84
C VAL A 153 17.06 2.79 4.85
N MET A 154 17.01 3.57 3.76
CA MET A 154 17.66 4.89 3.70
C MET A 154 17.15 5.85 4.77
N LEU A 155 15.83 5.89 4.99
CA LEU A 155 15.22 6.75 6.01
C LEU A 155 15.60 6.34 7.43
N TRP A 156 15.80 5.04 7.69
CA TRP A 156 16.28 4.56 8.98
C TRP A 156 17.69 5.05 9.27
N GLU A 157 18.61 4.99 8.30
CA GLU A 157 19.97 5.55 8.41
C GLU A 157 19.96 7.07 8.64
N MET A 158 18.93 7.77 8.13
CA MET A 158 18.72 9.21 8.34
C MET A 158 18.05 9.55 9.68
N GLY A 159 17.77 8.56 10.55
CA GLY A 159 17.26 8.76 11.90
C GLY A 159 15.76 8.49 12.10
N ALA A 160 15.05 7.98 11.09
CA ALA A 160 13.64 7.57 11.23
C ALA A 160 13.48 6.09 11.63
N MET A 161 14.47 5.53 12.32
CA MET A 161 14.40 4.13 12.80
C MET A 161 13.48 4.00 14.02
N PRO A 162 12.85 2.82 14.23
CA PRO A 162 12.05 2.58 15.43
C PRO A 162 12.89 2.68 16.70
N VAL A 163 12.40 3.42 17.69
CA VAL A 163 13.01 3.48 19.03
C VAL A 163 12.18 2.61 19.94
N PHE A 164 12.76 1.53 20.44
CA PHE A 164 12.07 0.58 21.31
C PHE A 164 11.99 1.09 22.75
N THR A 165 10.91 0.72 23.44
CA THR A 165 10.75 0.94 24.89
C THR A 165 10.91 -0.38 25.63
N ASP A 166 11.45 -0.33 26.84
CA ASP A 166 11.55 -1.48 27.76
C ASP A 166 10.18 -1.99 28.25
#